data_AF-A0A832S4P5-F1
#
_entry.id   AF-A0A832S4P5-F1
#
_cell.length_a   1.000
_cell.length_b   1.000
_cell.length_c   1.000
_cell.angle_alpha   90.00
_cell.angle_beta   90.00
_cell.angle_gamma   90.00
#
_symmetry.space_group_name_H-M   'P 1'
#
loop_
_entity.id
_entity.type
_entity.pdbx_description
1 polymer ?
#
loop_
_entity_poly.entity_id
_entity_poly.type
_entity_poly.pdbx_seq_one_letter_code
_entity_poly.pdbx_strand_id
1 'polypeptide(L)' 'MSADLIFYTEQLPPYNYMENGTLEGLSVELLEAVTEKMGKKVTREEIHLVPWTEGY' A
#
# COMPACT_ATOMS: atom_id res chain seq x y z
N MET A 1 -16.78 0.03 17.83
CA MET A 1 -15.40 0.42 17.49
C MET A 1 -15.10 -0.22 16.14
N SER A 2 -14.92 0.57 15.07
CA SER A 2 -14.34 0.05 13.83
C SER A 2 -12.85 -0.18 14.08
N ALA A 3 -12.29 -1.28 13.57
CA ALA A 3 -10.83 -1.46 13.62
C ALA A 3 -10.20 -0.59 12.54
N ASP A 4 -9.17 0.19 12.91
CA ASP A 4 -8.34 0.90 11.95
C ASP A 4 -7.35 -0.09 11.33
N LEU A 5 -7.31 -0.13 10.00
CA LEU A 5 -6.35 -0.94 9.25
C LEU A 5 -5.09 -0.13 9.01
N ILE A 6 -3.93 -0.78 9.14
CA ILE A 6 -2.62 -0.24 8.79
C ILE A 6 -2.07 -1.10 7.67
N PHE A 7 -1.63 -0.47 6.58
CA PHE A 7 -1.14 -1.17 5.38
C PHE A 7 0.37 -1.11 5.32
N TYR A 8 1.01 -2.28 5.23
CA TYR A 8 2.46 -2.42 5.07
C TYR A 8 2.79 -3.14 3.77
N THR A 9 3.91 -2.77 3.15
CA THR A 9 4.47 -3.43 1.98
C THR A 9 5.98 -3.27 1.93
N GLU A 10 6.66 -4.03 1.06
CA GLU A 10 8.11 -4.05 0.91
C GLU A 10 8.58 -3.49 -0.44
N GLN A 11 9.88 -3.40 -0.68
CA GLN A 11 10.41 -3.01 -2.00
C GLN A 11 10.49 -4.26 -2.92
N LEU A 12 9.51 -4.42 -3.80
CA LEU A 12 9.40 -5.54 -4.76
C LEU A 12 8.86 -5.07 -6.13
N PRO A 13 9.70 -4.50 -7.01
CA PRO A 13 9.29 -4.19 -8.39
C PRO A 13 8.90 -5.45 -9.19
N PRO A 14 7.90 -5.38 -10.09
CA PRO A 14 7.07 -4.22 -10.43
C PRO A 14 5.78 -4.11 -9.60
N TYR A 15 5.68 -4.83 -8.48
CA TYR A 15 4.43 -4.98 -7.72
C TYR A 15 4.21 -3.88 -6.68
N ASN A 16 5.24 -3.53 -5.92
CA ASN A 16 5.21 -2.50 -4.89
C ASN A 16 6.62 -1.91 -4.76
N TYR A 17 6.82 -0.66 -5.15
CA TYR A 17 8.15 -0.07 -5.16
C TYR A 17 8.10 1.45 -5.09
N MET A 18 9.11 2.06 -4.49
CA MET A 18 9.29 3.51 -4.53
C MET A 18 9.95 3.92 -5.85
N GLU A 19 9.33 4.84 -6.58
CA GLU A 19 9.88 5.46 -7.79
C GLU A 19 9.73 6.98 -7.69
N ASN A 20 10.86 7.71 -7.74
CA ASN A 20 10.89 9.17 -7.63
C ASN A 20 10.16 9.75 -6.41
N GLY A 21 10.10 8.99 -5.30
CA GLY A 21 9.42 9.40 -4.08
C GLY A 21 7.92 9.11 -4.05
N THR A 22 7.39 8.44 -5.07
CA THR A 22 6.02 7.95 -5.13
C THR A 22 6.01 6.43 -4.97
N LEU A 23 5.13 5.90 -4.13
CA LEU A 23 4.89 4.47 -4.03
C LEU A 23 4.07 4.03 -5.26
N GLU A 24 4.63 3.12 -6.06
CA GLU A 24 4.10 2.65 -7.34
C GLU A 24 3.97 1.13 -7.36
N GLY A 25 3.28 0.63 -8.39
CA GLY A 25 3.22 -0.80 -8.72
C GLY A 25 1.82 -1.40 -8.67
N LEU A 26 1.67 -2.57 -9.30
CA LEU A 26 0.37 -3.21 -9.51
C LEU A 26 -0.37 -3.53 -8.19
N SER A 27 0.35 -3.93 -7.15
CA SER A 27 -0.26 -4.24 -5.84
C SER A 27 -0.82 -2.99 -5.18
N VAL A 28 -0.16 -1.84 -5.36
CA VAL A 28 -0.57 -0.55 -4.82
C VAL A 28 -1.85 -0.09 -5.52
N GLU A 29 -1.87 -0.13 -6.85
CA GLU A 29 -3.06 0.22 -7.65
C GLU A 29 -4.27 -0.68 -7.31
N LEU A 30 -4.03 -1.97 -7.11
CA LEU A 30 -5.09 -2.91 -6.74
C LEU A 30 -5.68 -2.58 -5.36
N LEU A 31 -4.84 -2.24 -4.37
CA LEU A 31 -5.29 -1.84 -3.04
C LEU A 31 -6.14 -0.57 -3.11
N GLU A 32 -5.69 0.45 -3.84
CA GLU A 32 -6.43 1.70 -4.06
C GLU A 32 -7.81 1.40 -4.66
N ALA A 33 -7.88 0.59 -5.73
CA ALA A 33 -9.12 0.28 -6.43
C ALA A 33 -10.10 -0.55 -5.60
N VAL A 34 -9.62 -1.55 -4.85
CA VAL A 34 -10.47 -2.39 -4.01
C VAL A 34 -11.06 -1.58 -2.86
N THR A 35 -10.24 -0.76 -2.21
CA THR A 35 -10.67 0.05 -1.06
C THR A 35 -11.59 1.20 -1.49
N GLU A 36 -11.34 1.80 -2.65
CA GLU A 36 -12.26 2.74 -3.31
C GLU A 36 -13.64 2.10 -3.55
N LYS A 37 -13.67 0.87 -4.09
CA LYS A 37 -14.92 0.11 -4.28
C LYS A 37 -15.63 -0.24 -2.97
N MET A 38 -14.90 -0.35 -1.87
CA MET A 38 -15.46 -0.56 -0.52
C MET A 38 -15.98 0.73 0.14
N GLY A 39 -15.84 1.89 -0.52
CA GLY A 39 -16.33 3.18 -0.04
C GLY A 39 -15.31 3.99 0.78
N LYS A 40 -14.07 3.51 0.92
CA LYS A 40 -12.97 4.26 1.55
C LYS A 40 -11.67 3.98 0.78
N LYS A 41 -11.35 4.83 -0.19
CA LYS A 41 -10.08 4.76 -0.90
C LYS A 41 -8.91 4.98 0.06
N VAL A 42 -8.03 4.00 0.15
CA VAL A 42 -6.72 4.14 0.79
C VAL A 42 -5.81 4.94 -0.13
N THR A 43 -5.12 5.94 0.40
CA THR A 43 -4.12 6.71 -0.34
C THR A 43 -2.72 6.13 -0.13
N ARG A 44 -1.80 6.43 -1.05
CA ARG A 44 -0.43 5.88 -1.02
C ARG A 44 0.35 6.31 0.21
N GLU A 45 0.02 7.47 0.78
CA GLU A 45 0.61 8.00 2.01
C GLU A 45 0.17 7.21 3.26
N GLU A 46 -0.95 6.49 3.18
CA GLU A 46 -1.43 5.57 4.23
C GLU A 46 -0.76 4.18 4.15
N ILE A 47 0.07 3.94 3.13
CA ILE A 47 0.78 2.67 2.93
C ILE A 47 2.24 2.82 3.37
N HIS A 48 2.65 1.98 4.31
CA HIS A 48 4.01 1.99 4.85
C HIS A 48 4.90 1.04 4.07
N LEU A 49 5.84 1.61 3.31
CA LEU A 49 6.92 0.85 2.68
C LEU A 49 8.03 0.58 3.72
N VAL A 50 8.21 -0.69 4.08
CA VAL A 50 9.15 -1.13 5.13
C VAL A 50 10.04 -2.29 4.63
N PRO A 51 11.19 -2.55 5.27
CA PRO A 51 11.93 -3.79 5.05
C PRO A 51 11.04 -5.02 5.30
N TRP A 52 11.26 -6.09 4.55
CA TRP A 52 10.43 -7.31 4.66
C TRP A 52 10.37 -7.85 6.10
N THR A 53 11.48 -7.77 6.84
CA THR A 53 11.59 -8.19 8.25
C THR A 53 10.79 -7.36 9.25
N GLU A 54 10.29 -6.19 8.84
CA GLU A 54 9.39 -5.37 9.67
C GLU A 54 7.92 -5.62 9.34
N GLY A 55 7.63 -6.05 8.10
CA GLY A 55 6.27 -6.38 7.65
C GLY A 55 5.83 -7.81 7.98
N TYR A 56 6.78 -8.73 8.16
CA TYR A 56 6.56 -10.17 8.42
C TYR A 56 7.56 -10.74 9.43
#